data_AF-A0A4Q7N2M2-F1
#
_entry.id   AF-A0A4Q7N2M2-F1
#
_cell.length_a   1.000
_cell.length_b   1.000
_cell.length_c   1.000
_cell.angle_alpha   90.00
_cell.angle_beta   90.00
_cell.angle_gamma   90.00
#
_symmetry.space_group_name_H-M   'P 1'
#
loop_
_entity.id
_entity.type
_entity.pdbx_description
1 polymer ?
#
loop_
_entity_poly.entity_id
_entity_poly.type
_entity_poly.pdbx_seq_one_letter_code
_entity_poly.pdbx_strand_id
1 'polypeptide(L)'
;MKKAILNALRGLFFYYSSGGTAGIPYFSTICVLTLAIIIHFVQFTLALYRFAHIDVPFFAMPEGIHKGYKYLLMAVYLAPIFFILTRIFPERKIKFKRHELEELRSYRYYFFVYLAVNVLIIVLLVADRMVIRK
;
A
#
# COMPACT_ATOMS: atom_id res chain seq x y z
N MET A 1 -11.25 -1.20 15.10
CA MET A 1 -10.32 -1.39 13.95
C MET A 1 -11.00 -1.84 12.64
N LYS A 2 -11.72 -2.98 12.56
CA LYS A 2 -12.30 -3.47 11.28
C LYS A 2 -13.20 -2.46 10.55
N LYS A 3 -14.02 -1.67 11.28
CA LYS A 3 -14.88 -0.64 10.67
C LYS A 3 -14.10 0.53 10.05
N ALA A 4 -13.04 1.00 10.70
CA ALA A 4 -12.23 2.12 10.20
C ALA A 4 -11.50 1.77 8.90
N ILE A 5 -10.92 0.56 8.83
CA ILE A 5 -10.28 0.06 7.60
C ILE A 5 -11.31 -0.05 6.47
N LEU A 6 -12.51 -0.59 6.77
CA LEU A 6 -13.56 -0.69 5.78
C LEU A 6 -14.02 0.69 5.28
N ASN A 7 -14.15 1.67 6.16
CA ASN A 7 -14.53 3.04 5.79
C ASN A 7 -13.45 3.75 4.97
N ALA A 8 -12.17 3.53 5.30
CA ALA A 8 -11.05 3.98 4.48
C ALA A 8 -11.10 3.37 3.06
N LEU A 9 -11.39 2.08 2.95
CA LEU A 9 -11.55 1.41 1.66
C LEU A 9 -12.77 1.92 0.89
N ARG A 10 -13.88 2.21 1.56
CA ARG A 10 -15.04 2.84 0.94
C ARG A 10 -14.72 4.24 0.42
N GLY A 11 -13.95 5.03 1.17
CA GLY A 11 -13.49 6.35 0.76
C GLY A 11 -12.56 6.30 -0.46
N LEU A 12 -11.65 5.33 -0.49
CA LEU A 12 -10.79 5.05 -1.65
C LEU A 12 -11.59 4.56 -2.85
N PHE A 13 -12.55 3.66 -2.64
CA PHE A 13 -13.42 3.18 -3.70
C PHE A 13 -14.25 4.32 -4.29
N PHE A 14 -14.76 5.23 -3.47
CA PHE A 14 -15.43 6.43 -3.96
C PHE A 14 -14.49 7.30 -4.81
N TYR A 15 -13.26 7.56 -4.33
CA TYR A 15 -12.27 8.31 -5.08
C TYR A 15 -11.99 7.67 -6.45
N TYR A 16 -11.74 6.37 -6.49
CA TYR A 16 -11.44 5.65 -7.73
C TYR A 16 -12.67 5.42 -8.62
N SER A 17 -13.89 5.53 -8.06
CA SER A 17 -15.14 5.54 -8.84
C SER A 17 -15.36 6.84 -9.60
N SER A 18 -14.45 7.81 -9.46
CA SER A 18 -14.43 9.06 -10.21
C SER A 18 -13.13 9.18 -11.02
N GLY A 19 -13.18 9.85 -12.18
CA GLY A 19 -12.00 10.09 -13.02
C GLY A 19 -11.52 8.86 -13.80
N GLY A 20 -10.22 8.80 -14.11
CA GLY A 20 -9.65 7.84 -15.07
C GLY A 20 -9.69 6.36 -14.64
N THR A 21 -9.89 6.07 -13.36
CA THR A 21 -10.00 4.69 -12.83
C THR A 21 -11.44 4.24 -12.62
N ALA A 22 -12.43 5.04 -13.03
CA ALA A 22 -13.84 4.76 -12.78
C ALA A 22 -14.35 3.45 -13.42
N GLY A 23 -13.65 2.93 -14.44
CA GLY A 23 -13.94 1.63 -15.04
C GLY A 23 -13.49 0.43 -14.17
N ILE A 24 -12.55 0.63 -13.24
CA ILE A 24 -11.98 -0.43 -12.38
C ILE A 24 -11.76 0.03 -10.92
N PRO A 25 -12.77 0.60 -10.24
CA PRO A 25 -12.61 1.26 -8.95
C PRO A 25 -12.26 0.27 -7.82
N TYR A 26 -12.86 -0.92 -7.84
CA TYR A 26 -12.57 -1.97 -6.88
C TYR A 26 -11.12 -2.46 -6.99
N PHE A 27 -10.68 -2.80 -8.20
CA PHE A 27 -9.32 -3.25 -8.46
C PHE A 27 -8.29 -2.21 -8.00
N SER A 28 -8.51 -0.93 -8.34
CA SER A 28 -7.66 0.19 -7.94
C SER A 28 -7.57 0.33 -6.41
N THR A 29 -8.71 0.20 -5.73
CA THR A 29 -8.79 0.25 -4.26
C THR A 29 -7.98 -0.86 -3.59
N ILE A 30 -8.13 -2.10 -4.07
CA ILE A 30 -7.37 -3.23 -3.52
C ILE A 30 -5.88 -3.11 -3.84
N CYS A 31 -5.52 -2.65 -5.05
CA CYS A 31 -4.13 -2.43 -5.43
C CYS A 31 -3.43 -1.44 -4.48
N VAL A 32 -4.11 -0.35 -4.13
CA VAL A 32 -3.60 0.67 -3.20
C VAL A 32 -3.50 0.14 -1.78
N LEU A 33 -4.44 -0.69 -1.35
CA LEU A 33 -4.33 -1.40 -0.07
C LEU A 33 -3.14 -2.37 -0.06
N THR A 34 -2.94 -3.13 -1.13
CA THR A 34 -1.76 -3.99 -1.30
C THR A 34 -0.48 -3.17 -1.17
N LEU A 35 -0.40 -2.03 -1.86
CA LEU A 35 0.76 -1.13 -1.79
C LEU A 35 1.00 -0.62 -0.37
N ALA A 36 -0.06 -0.24 0.38
CA ALA A 36 0.06 0.20 1.76
C ALA A 36 0.62 -0.90 2.68
N ILE A 37 0.19 -2.15 2.50
CA ILE A 37 0.75 -3.29 3.24
C ILE A 37 2.24 -3.48 2.91
N ILE A 38 2.61 -3.39 1.64
CA ILE A 38 3.99 -3.55 1.19
C ILE A 38 4.90 -2.46 1.74
N ILE A 39 4.43 -1.22 1.78
CA ILE A 39 5.13 -0.10 2.40
C ILE A 39 5.45 -0.41 3.87
N HIS A 40 4.49 -0.97 4.62
CA HIS A 40 4.72 -1.38 6.01
C HIS A 40 5.75 -2.49 6.14
N PHE A 41 5.74 -3.47 5.24
CA PHE A 41 6.78 -4.51 5.25
C PHE A 41 8.17 -3.93 4.96
N VAL A 42 8.29 -3.00 4.00
CA VAL A 42 9.55 -2.30 3.72
C VAL A 42 10.02 -1.49 4.93
N GLN A 43 9.12 -0.78 5.60
CA GLN A 43 9.44 -0.06 6.83
C GLN A 43 9.92 -1.03 7.92
N PHE A 44 9.28 -2.19 8.07
CA PHE A 44 9.65 -3.20 9.04
C PHE A 44 11.06 -3.76 8.77
N THR A 45 11.39 -4.12 7.52
CA THR A 45 12.73 -4.61 7.18
C THR A 45 13.81 -3.53 7.38
N LEU A 46 13.50 -2.28 7.03
CA LEU A 46 14.40 -1.15 7.29
C LEU A 46 14.58 -0.89 8.79
N ALA A 47 13.53 -1.02 9.59
CA ALA A 47 13.61 -0.88 11.04
C ALA A 47 14.44 -2.01 11.69
N LEU A 48 14.25 -3.26 11.27
CA LEU A 48 15.09 -4.39 11.71
C LEU A 48 16.56 -4.15 11.40
N TYR A 49 16.85 -3.70 10.18
CA TYR A 49 18.21 -3.33 9.80
C TYR A 49 18.77 -2.22 10.69
N ARG A 50 17.99 -1.16 10.93
CA ARG A 50 18.44 0.02 11.69
C ARG A 50 18.67 -0.28 13.18
N PHE A 51 17.73 -0.96 13.84
CA PHE A 51 17.73 -1.10 15.29
C PHE A 51 18.27 -2.45 15.78
N ALA A 52 18.22 -3.48 14.95
CA ALA A 52 18.68 -4.82 15.31
C ALA A 52 19.88 -5.29 14.46
N HIS A 53 20.34 -4.49 13.49
CA HIS A 53 21.42 -4.85 12.56
C HIS A 53 21.17 -6.16 11.79
N ILE A 54 19.90 -6.52 11.62
CA ILE A 54 19.47 -7.70 10.89
C ILE A 54 19.21 -7.30 9.43
N ASP A 55 20.04 -7.78 8.51
CA ASP A 55 19.85 -7.55 7.07
C ASP A 55 18.93 -8.62 6.48
N VAL A 56 17.66 -8.23 6.25
CA VAL A 56 16.66 -9.07 5.60
C VAL A 56 16.25 -8.38 4.30
N PRO A 57 16.68 -8.89 3.14
CA PRO A 57 16.26 -8.32 1.87
C PRO A 57 14.75 -8.53 1.69
N PHE A 58 14.01 -7.44 1.52
CA PHE A 58 12.56 -7.49 1.32
C PHE A 58 12.19 -8.24 0.02
N PHE A 59 12.99 -8.07 -1.03
CA PHE A 59 12.96 -8.90 -2.23
C PHE A 59 14.38 -9.32 -2.59
N ALA A 60 14.65 -10.62 -2.53
CA ALA A 60 15.85 -11.18 -3.13
C ALA A 60 15.68 -11.14 -4.65
N MET A 61 16.10 -10.04 -5.27
CA MET A 61 16.16 -9.94 -6.73
C MET A 61 17.58 -10.28 -7.19
N PRO A 62 17.77 -11.34 -8.00
CA PRO A 62 19.06 -11.63 -8.58
C PRO A 62 19.65 -10.40 -9.30
N GLU A 63 20.93 -10.16 -9.10
CA GLU A 63 21.66 -9.16 -9.88
C GLU A 63 21.85 -9.70 -11.30
N GLY A 64 21.69 -8.86 -12.32
CA GLY A 64 21.85 -9.24 -13.75
C GLY A 64 20.58 -9.56 -14.54
N ILE A 65 19.40 -9.65 -13.92
CA ILE A 65 18.13 -9.83 -14.66
C ILE A 65 17.59 -8.53 -15.26
N HIS A 66 16.99 -8.64 -16.44
CA HIS A 66 16.35 -7.54 -17.17
C HIS A 66 15.28 -6.84 -16.34
N LYS A 67 15.17 -5.51 -16.47
CA LYS A 67 14.24 -4.67 -15.69
C LYS A 67 12.78 -5.14 -15.79
N GLY A 68 12.35 -5.53 -16.99
CA GLY A 68 10.99 -6.07 -17.20
C GLY A 68 10.72 -7.33 -16.36
N TYR A 69 11.70 -8.22 -16.24
CA TYR A 69 11.59 -9.44 -15.45
C TYR A 69 11.53 -9.14 -13.95
N LYS A 70 12.24 -8.10 -13.49
CA LYS A 70 12.14 -7.61 -12.11
C LYS A 70 10.73 -7.13 -11.76
N TYR A 71 10.10 -6.38 -12.66
CA TYR A 71 8.71 -5.93 -12.45
C TYR A 71 7.71 -7.09 -12.47
N LEU A 72 7.91 -8.07 -13.36
CA LEU A 72 7.09 -9.28 -13.40
C LEU A 72 7.21 -10.07 -12.09
N LEU A 73 8.43 -10.31 -11.60
CA LEU A 73 8.65 -10.96 -10.31
C LEU A 73 7.96 -10.21 -9.18
N MET A 74 8.08 -8.87 -9.16
CA MET A 74 7.39 -8.06 -8.16
C MET A 74 5.87 -8.25 -8.24
N ALA A 75 5.27 -8.22 -9.43
CA ALA A 75 3.84 -8.48 -9.59
C ALA A 75 3.44 -9.88 -9.09
N VAL A 76 4.26 -10.91 -9.36
CA VAL A 76 4.04 -12.28 -8.86
C VAL A 76 4.10 -12.33 -7.33
N TYR A 77 5.06 -11.65 -6.69
CA TYR A 77 5.13 -11.57 -5.23
C TYR A 77 3.96 -10.81 -4.61
N LEU A 78 3.42 -9.81 -5.31
CA LEU A 78 2.28 -9.02 -4.84
C LEU A 78 0.94 -9.73 -5.02
N ALA A 79 0.84 -10.66 -5.98
CA ALA A 79 -0.40 -11.32 -6.33
C ALA A 79 -1.06 -12.10 -5.16
N PRO A 80 -0.34 -12.87 -4.33
CA PRO A 80 -0.92 -13.52 -3.16
C PRO A 80 -1.57 -12.54 -2.18
N ILE A 81 -0.90 -11.42 -1.88
CA ILE A 81 -1.42 -10.40 -0.96
C ILE A 81 -2.68 -9.78 -1.55
N PHE A 82 -2.63 -9.40 -2.83
CA PHE A 82 -3.80 -8.89 -3.55
C PHE A 82 -4.98 -9.87 -3.49
N PHE A 83 -4.75 -11.15 -3.79
CA PHE A 83 -5.78 -12.18 -3.77
C PHE A 83 -6.39 -12.34 -2.37
N ILE A 84 -5.56 -12.43 -1.33
CA ILE A 84 -6.02 -12.50 0.07
C ILE A 84 -6.91 -11.30 0.41
N LEU A 85 -6.48 -10.08 0.04
CA LEU A 85 -7.24 -8.87 0.29
C LEU A 85 -8.61 -8.88 -0.40
N THR A 86 -8.71 -9.36 -1.64
CA THR A 86 -10.01 -9.48 -2.32
C THR A 86 -10.98 -10.43 -1.61
N ARG A 87 -10.47 -11.45 -0.91
CA ARG A 87 -11.29 -12.38 -0.13
C ARG A 87 -11.73 -11.77 1.20
N ILE A 88 -10.85 -11.01 1.86
CA ILE A 88 -11.15 -10.33 3.13
C ILE A 88 -12.14 -9.17 2.90
N PHE A 89 -11.92 -8.38 1.85
CA PHE A 89 -12.68 -7.18 1.51
C PHE A 89 -13.35 -7.33 0.14
N PRO A 90 -14.38 -8.19 0.01
CA PRO A 90 -15.09 -8.36 -1.25
C PRO A 90 -15.82 -7.07 -1.65
N GLU A 91 -15.91 -6.80 -2.95
CA GLU A 91 -16.48 -5.58 -3.52
C GLU A 91 -17.84 -5.19 -2.94
N ARG A 92 -18.73 -6.17 -2.72
CA ARG A 92 -20.07 -5.97 -2.13
C ARG A 92 -20.06 -5.28 -0.75
N LYS A 93 -18.95 -5.38 0.01
CA LYS A 93 -18.79 -4.73 1.31
C LYS A 93 -18.21 -3.32 1.21
N ILE A 94 -17.49 -3.04 0.12
CA ILE A 94 -16.81 -1.76 -0.16
C ILE A 94 -17.72 -0.81 -0.95
N LYS A 95 -18.66 -1.35 -1.74
CA LYS A 95 -19.72 -0.53 -2.33
C LYS A 95 -20.49 0.19 -1.22
N PHE A 96 -20.68 1.48 -1.40
CA PHE A 96 -21.34 2.37 -0.45
C PHE A 96 -22.63 2.92 -1.06
N LYS A 97 -23.56 3.35 -0.21
CA LYS A 97 -24.79 4.03 -0.62
C LYS A 97 -24.57 5.55 -0.64
N ARG A 98 -25.22 6.28 -1.55
CA ARG A 98 -25.04 7.74 -1.73
C ARG A 98 -25.14 8.57 -0.44
N HIS A 99 -25.93 8.16 0.55
CA HIS A 99 -26.03 8.86 1.83
C HIS A 99 -24.75 8.87 2.69
N GLU A 100 -23.74 8.04 2.37
CA GLU A 100 -22.46 7.97 3.10
C GLU A 100 -21.40 8.96 2.56
N LEU A 101 -21.72 9.76 1.53
CA LEU A 101 -20.75 10.54 0.76
C LEU A 101 -19.92 11.54 1.59
N GLU A 102 -20.53 12.27 2.51
CA GLU A 102 -19.82 13.26 3.32
C GLU A 102 -18.82 12.61 4.26
N GLU A 103 -19.22 11.52 4.94
CA GLU A 103 -18.35 10.79 5.85
C GLU A 103 -17.15 10.20 5.08
N LEU A 104 -17.40 9.60 3.91
CA LEU A 104 -16.37 8.96 3.07
C LEU A 104 -15.33 9.94 2.50
N ARG A 105 -15.71 11.21 2.28
CA ARG A 105 -14.77 12.24 1.82
C ARG A 105 -13.67 12.50 2.84
N SER A 106 -13.99 12.44 4.14
CA SER A 106 -13.00 12.60 5.22
C SER A 106 -11.99 11.43 5.23
N TYR A 107 -12.45 10.20 5.01
CA TYR A 107 -11.59 9.02 4.96
C TYR A 107 -10.60 9.03 3.79
N ARG A 108 -10.96 9.63 2.66
CA ARG A 108 -10.01 9.87 1.56
C ARG A 108 -8.84 10.73 2.03
N TYR A 109 -9.13 11.84 2.72
CA TYR A 109 -8.09 12.73 3.23
C TYR A 109 -7.18 12.02 4.23
N TYR A 110 -7.77 11.28 5.19
CA TYR A 110 -6.98 10.49 6.16
C TYR A 110 -6.06 9.48 5.49
N PHE A 111 -6.49 8.86 4.38
CA PHE A 111 -5.65 7.93 3.63
C PHE A 111 -4.43 8.62 2.99
N PHE A 112 -4.61 9.80 2.40
CA PHE A 112 -3.47 10.56 1.84
C PHE A 112 -2.51 11.06 2.91
N VAL A 113 -3.03 11.55 4.04
CA VAL A 113 -2.20 11.90 5.20
C VAL A 113 -1.43 10.68 5.70
N TYR A 114 -2.09 9.53 5.81
CA TYR A 114 -1.45 8.27 6.15
C TYR A 114 -0.33 7.92 5.16
N LEU A 115 -0.56 8.00 3.84
CA LEU A 115 0.49 7.76 2.84
C LEU A 115 1.68 8.72 3.01
N ALA A 116 1.43 10.01 3.22
CA ALA A 116 2.48 11.00 3.42
C ALA A 116 3.33 10.70 4.67
N VAL A 117 2.68 10.30 5.78
CA VAL A 117 3.37 9.87 7.01
C VAL A 117 4.23 8.63 6.74
N ASN A 118 3.73 7.67 5.96
CA ASN A 118 4.51 6.47 5.62
C ASN A 118 5.77 6.79 4.81
N VAL A 119 5.67 7.73 3.86
CA VAL A 119 6.84 8.21 3.09
C VAL A 119 7.83 8.88 4.03
N LEU A 120 7.37 9.73 4.94
CA LEU A 120 8.22 10.39 5.93
C LEU A 120 8.97 9.37 6.80
N ILE A 121 8.30 8.32 7.27
CA ILE A 121 8.93 7.24 8.05
C ILE A 121 10.02 6.54 7.25
N ILE A 122 9.78 6.21 5.98
CA ILE A 122 10.81 5.60 5.12
C ILE A 122 12.03 6.51 5.00
N VAL A 123 11.81 7.82 4.77
CA VAL A 123 12.90 8.80 4.69
C VAL A 123 13.72 8.80 5.99
N LEU A 124 13.07 8.84 7.15
CA LEU A 124 13.77 8.81 8.45
C LEU A 124 14.56 7.51 8.65
N LEU A 125 14.02 6.37 8.25
CA LEU A 125 14.71 5.08 8.36
C LEU A 125 15.92 4.98 7.43
N VAL A 126 15.89 5.63 6.27
CA VAL A 126 16.97 5.58 5.25
C VAL A 126 17.99 6.72 5.40
N ALA A 127 17.63 7.87 5.97
CA ALA A 127 18.47 9.08 6.02
C ALA A 127 19.89 8.84 6.56
N ASP A 128 20.06 7.95 7.55
CA ASP A 128 21.39 7.62 8.10
C ASP A 128 22.27 6.83 7.12
N ARG A 129 21.71 6.03 6.21
CA ARG A 129 22.50 5.32 5.18
C ARG A 129 23.19 6.30 4.23
N MET A 130 22.66 7.50 4.04
CA MET A 130 23.28 8.54 3.19
C MET A 130 24.40 9.30 3.93
N VAL A 131 24.36 9.34 5.27
CA VAL A 131 25.35 10.04 6.10
C VAL A 131 26.52 9.12 6.47
N ILE A 132 26.27 7.84 6.76
CA ILE A 132 27.29 6.87 7.21
C ILE A 132 28.13 6.30 6.05
N ARG A 133 27.72 6.52 4.79
CA ARG A 133 28.48 6.13 3.58
C ARG A 133 29.43 7.21 3.04
N LYS A 134 29.64 8.31 3.77
CA LYS A 134 30.72 9.28 3.51
C LYS A 134 31.84 9.07 4.51
#